data_AF-A0A657ALA6-F1
#
_entry.id   AF-A0A657ALA6-F1
#
_cell.length_a   1.000
_cell.length_b   1.000
_cell.length_c   1.000
_cell.angle_alpha   90.00
_cell.angle_beta   90.00
_cell.angle_gamma   90.00
#
_symmetry.space_group_name_H-M   'P 1'
#
loop_
_entity.id
_entity.type
_entity.pdbx_description
1 polymer ?
#
loop_
_entity_poly.entity_id
_entity_poly.type
_entity_poly.pdbx_seq_one_letter_code
_entity_poly.pdbx_strand_id
1 'polypeptide(L)' 'MTGLTEDKLQEFANGVADLCDQLGVEDHEEKLTAIGNTFIGAALSLGKPNFSVNVDGLATASVESVLEAVEEE' A
#
# COMPACT_ATOMS: atom_id res chain seq x y z
N MET A 1 4.34 17.05 -13.81
CA MET A 1 4.23 16.54 -12.44
C MET A 1 4.02 15.04 -12.51
N THR A 2 5.09 14.26 -12.46
CA THR A 2 5.08 12.79 -12.47
C THR A 2 5.16 12.27 -11.04
N GLY A 3 4.25 12.73 -10.18
CA GLY A 3 4.21 12.34 -8.78
C GLY A 3 3.07 11.38 -8.54
N LEU A 4 3.35 10.22 -7.95
CA LEU A 4 2.33 9.31 -7.45
C LEU A 4 1.51 10.05 -6.39
N THR A 5 0.26 10.41 -6.66
CA THR A 5 -0.62 11.09 -5.69
C THR A 5 -1.29 10.07 -4.77
N GLU A 6 -1.84 10.53 -3.65
CA GLU A 6 -2.69 9.67 -2.78
C GLU A 6 -3.84 9.07 -3.58
N ASP A 7 -4.47 9.83 -4.47
CA ASP A 7 -5.51 9.33 -5.38
C ASP A 7 -5.03 8.16 -6.25
N LYS A 8 -3.76 8.19 -6.70
CA LYS A 8 -3.17 7.11 -7.51
C LYS A 8 -2.80 5.89 -6.67
N LEU A 9 -2.42 6.09 -5.42
CA LEU A 9 -2.24 5.00 -4.45
C LEU A 9 -3.59 4.35 -4.14
N GLN A 10 -4.64 5.14 -3.94
CA GLN A 10 -5.99 4.66 -3.69
C GLN A 10 -6.56 3.86 -4.87
N GLU A 11 -6.43 4.36 -6.11
CA GLU A 11 -6.80 3.61 -7.32
C GLU A 11 -6.08 2.26 -7.39
N PHE A 12 -4.79 2.25 -7.03
CA PHE A 12 -3.99 1.03 -7.06
C PHE A 12 -4.40 0.03 -5.96
N ALA A 13 -4.74 0.52 -4.75
CA ALA A 13 -5.26 -0.30 -3.65
C ALA A 13 -6.52 -1.04 -4.06
N ASN A 14 -7.47 -0.28 -4.65
CA ASN A 14 -8.74 -0.81 -5.10
C ASN A 14 -8.52 -1.85 -6.21
N GLY A 15 -7.60 -1.58 -7.15
CA GLY A 15 -7.26 -2.54 -8.20
C GLY A 15 -6.66 -3.85 -7.67
N VAL A 16 -5.86 -3.80 -6.60
CA VAL A 16 -5.35 -5.02 -5.94
C VAL A 16 -6.47 -5.77 -5.23
N ALA A 17 -7.38 -5.08 -4.55
CA ALA A 17 -8.55 -5.70 -3.92
C ALA A 17 -9.44 -6.41 -4.96
N ASP A 18 -9.73 -5.76 -6.08
CA ASP A 18 -10.49 -6.33 -7.20
C ASP A 18 -9.78 -7.56 -7.80
N LEU A 19 -8.46 -7.53 -7.89
CA LEU A 19 -7.67 -8.67 -8.38
C LEU A 19 -7.73 -9.85 -7.41
N CYS A 20 -7.64 -9.60 -6.10
CA CYS A 20 -7.81 -10.65 -5.09
C CYS A 20 -9.19 -11.31 -5.18
N ASP A 21 -10.25 -10.53 -5.41
CA ASP A 21 -11.61 -11.05 -5.63
C ASP A 21 -11.67 -11.93 -6.88
N GLN A 22 -11.04 -11.50 -7.99
CA GLN A 22 -10.99 -12.28 -9.23
C GLN A 22 -10.21 -13.60 -9.08
N LEU A 23 -9.19 -13.62 -8.21
CA LEU A 23 -8.37 -14.80 -7.93
C LEU A 23 -9.01 -15.73 -6.89
N GLY A 24 -10.17 -15.38 -6.33
CA GLY A 24 -10.86 -16.19 -5.33
C GLY A 24 -10.18 -16.16 -3.96
N VAL A 25 -9.41 -15.12 -3.67
CA VAL A 25 -8.92 -14.87 -2.31
C VAL A 25 -10.13 -14.42 -1.50
N GLU A 26 -10.63 -15.26 -0.60
CA GLU A 26 -11.78 -14.91 0.26
C GLU A 26 -11.35 -14.39 1.62
N ASP A 27 -10.13 -14.73 2.06
CA ASP A 27 -9.58 -14.31 3.34
C ASP A 27 -9.25 -12.81 3.33
N HIS A 28 -9.83 -12.10 4.30
CA HIS A 28 -9.67 -10.67 4.48
C HIS A 28 -8.22 -10.30 4.86
N GLU A 29 -7.55 -11.10 5.70
CA GLU A 29 -6.15 -10.84 6.09
C GLU A 29 -5.19 -11.01 4.91
N GLU A 30 -5.47 -11.97 4.03
CA GLU A 30 -4.64 -12.26 2.86
C GLU A 30 -4.74 -11.13 1.82
N LYS A 31 -5.93 -10.55 1.62
CA LYS A 31 -6.14 -9.34 0.81
C LYS A 31 -5.37 -8.14 1.37
N LEU A 32 -5.49 -7.90 2.68
CA LEU A 32 -4.79 -6.80 3.33
C LEU A 32 -3.28 -6.95 3.23
N THR A 33 -2.76 -8.18 3.35
CA THR A 33 -1.33 -8.48 3.20
C THR A 33 -0.85 -8.22 1.77
N ALA A 34 -1.61 -8.62 0.76
CA ALA A 34 -1.27 -8.35 -0.64
C ALA A 34 -1.23 -6.84 -0.94
N ILE A 35 -2.24 -6.11 -0.45
CA ILE A 35 -2.32 -4.65 -0.60
C ILE A 35 -1.14 -3.97 0.11
N GLY A 36 -0.89 -4.33 1.38
CA GLY A 36 0.19 -3.79 2.20
C GLY A 36 1.59 -4.03 1.61
N ASN A 37 1.89 -5.26 1.18
CA ASN A 37 3.18 -5.60 0.57
C ASN A 37 3.45 -4.80 -0.70
N THR A 38 2.42 -4.60 -1.52
CA THR A 38 2.56 -3.83 -2.76
C THR A 38 2.83 -2.35 -2.47
N PHE A 39 2.21 -1.81 -1.42
CA PHE A 39 2.47 -0.44 -0.96
C PHE A 39 3.82 -0.23 -0.31
N ILE A 40 4.32 -1.20 0.46
CA ILE A 40 5.68 -1.16 1.03
C ILE A 40 6.71 -1.10 -0.11
N GLY A 41 6.55 -1.91 -1.16
CA GLY A 41 7.41 -1.87 -2.35
C GLY A 41 7.36 -0.51 -3.08
N ALA A 42 6.16 0.07 -3.20
CA ALA A 42 5.99 1.40 -3.80
C ALA A 42 6.60 2.52 -2.95
N ALA A 43 6.45 2.46 -1.62
CA ALA A 43 7.01 3.41 -0.66
C ALA A 43 8.54 3.42 -0.72
N LEU A 44 9.15 2.22 -0.68
CA LEU A 44 10.59 2.02 -0.76
C LEU A 44 11.15 2.48 -2.12
N SER A 45 10.44 2.21 -3.22
CA SER A 45 10.90 2.56 -4.57
C SER A 45 10.74 4.04 -4.92
N LEU A 46 9.76 4.73 -4.34
CA LEU A 46 9.38 6.10 -4.73
C LEU A 46 9.74 7.17 -3.70
N GLY A 47 10.34 6.79 -2.57
CA GLY A 47 10.79 7.72 -1.55
C GLY A 47 9.66 8.55 -0.96
N LYS A 48 8.44 8.00 -0.93
CA LYS A 48 7.28 8.60 -0.26
C LYS A 48 7.13 7.97 1.13
N PRO A 49 7.69 8.61 2.16
CA PRO A 49 7.73 8.03 3.49
C PRO A 49 6.36 7.91 4.13
N ASN A 50 5.41 8.79 3.80
CA ASN A 50 4.16 8.92 4.54
C ASN A 50 2.96 8.98 3.59
N PHE A 51 2.04 8.02 3.71
CA PHE A 51 0.74 8.04 3.01
C PHE A 51 -0.29 7.16 3.72
N SER A 52 -1.57 7.46 3.52
CA SER A 52 -2.68 6.66 4.02
C SER A 52 -3.58 6.23 2.86
N VAL A 53 -4.13 5.02 2.95
CA VAL A 53 -5.01 4.41 1.95
C VAL A 53 -6.20 3.80 2.67
N ASN A 54 -7.40 4.05 2.17
CA ASN A 54 -8.62 3.47 2.70
C ASN A 54 -9.25 2.52 1.67
N VAL A 55 -9.24 1.23 1.94
CA VAL A 55 -9.90 0.22 1.09
C VAL A 55 -11.29 -0.04 1.65
N ASP A 56 -12.31 0.48 0.96
CA ASP A 56 -13.70 0.41 1.41
C ASP A 56 -14.16 -1.03 1.63
N GLY A 57 -14.76 -1.27 2.81
CA GLY A 57 -15.21 -2.61 3.22
C GLY A 57 -14.09 -3.55 3.68
N LEU A 58 -12.83 -3.12 3.61
CA LEU A 58 -11.67 -3.92 4.00
C LEU A 58 -10.95 -3.29 5.21
N ALA A 59 -10.14 -2.24 5.01
CA ALA A 59 -9.45 -1.55 6.10
C ALA A 59 -8.88 -0.18 5.67
N THR A 60 -8.46 0.60 6.66
CA THR A 60 -7.60 1.77 6.46
C THR A 60 -6.17 1.41 6.86
N ALA A 61 -5.20 1.69 5.98
CA ALA A 61 -3.78 1.48 6.22
C ALA A 61 -3.02 2.81 6.13
N SER A 62 -2.26 3.14 7.17
CA SER A 62 -1.37 4.31 7.17
C SER A 62 0.06 3.84 7.26
N VAL A 63 0.88 4.24 6.28
CA VAL A 63 2.32 4.01 6.27
C VAL A 63 2.98 5.28 6.77
N GLU A 64 3.71 5.17 7.87
CA GLU A 64 4.58 6.21 8.41
C GLU A 64 6.01 5.65 8.38
N SER A 65 6.87 6.21 7.55
CA SER A 65 8.27 5.80 7.50
C SER A 65 9.00 6.42 8.68
N VAL A 66 9.36 5.58 9.64
CA VAL A 66 10.36 5.92 10.64
C VAL A 66 11.72 5.78 9.94
N LEU A 67 12.27 6.89 9.44
CA LEU A 67 13.65 6.93 8.96
C LEU A 67 14.58 6.82 10.17
N GLU A 68 14.89 5.61 10.61
CA GLU A 68 16.06 5.40 11.47
C GLU A 68 17.30 5.59 10.60
N ALA A 69 18.19 6.51 11.02
CA ALA A 69 19.48 6.67 10.38
C ALA A 69 20.23 5.35 10.53
N VAL A 70 20.51 4.68 9.41
CA VAL A 70 21.43 3.54 9.41
C VAL A 70 22.80 4.14 9.72
N GLU A 71 23.32 3.94 10.93
CA GLU A 71 24.73 4.20 11.20
C GLU A 71 25.53 3.27 10.28
N GLU A 72 26.20 3.83 9.27
CA GLU A 72 27.17 3.10 8.46
C GLU A 72 28.33 2.68 9.38
N GLU A 73 28.40 1.39 9.73
CA GLU A 73 29.60 0.77 10.34
C GLU A 73 30.74 0.61 9.32
#